data_AF-A0A952DDR9-F1
#
_entry.id   AF-A0A952DDR9-F1
#
_cell.length_a   1.000
_cell.length_b   1.000
_cell.length_c   1.000
_cell.angle_alpha   90.00
_cell.angle_beta   90.00
_cell.angle_gamma   90.00
#
_symmetry.space_group_name_H-M   'P 1'
#
loop_
_entity.id
_entity.type
_entity.pdbx_description
1 polymer ?
#
loop_
_entity_poly.entity_id
_entity_poly.type
_entity_poly.pdbx_seq_one_letter_code
_entity_poly.pdbx_strand_id
1 'polypeptide(L)'
;MKKPVVILILAVALLALGWQSTSAQVLAPTPRDGVYDKIHYPNRRVVPYSFLREADVMFARRVWRKIDLREKINQPLYYPTVPTNQRKNLITVLMDALLTEQSI
;
A
#
# COMPACT_ATOMS: atom_id res chain seq x y z
N MET A 1 -44.67 -4.11 37.70
CA MET A 1 -43.60 -4.86 36.99
C MET A 1 -43.07 -4.17 35.71
N LYS A 2 -43.57 -2.99 35.29
CA LYS A 2 -43.19 -2.37 34.00
C LYS A 2 -41.89 -1.56 34.03
N LYS A 3 -41.49 -1.04 35.20
CA LYS A 3 -40.26 -0.24 35.39
C LYS A 3 -38.94 -0.99 35.08
N PRO A 4 -38.72 -2.24 35.53
CA PRO A 4 -37.48 -2.97 35.19
C PRO A 4 -37.41 -3.36 33.70
N VAL A 5 -38.56 -3.62 33.07
CA VAL A 5 -38.64 -3.95 31.63
C VAL A 5 -38.27 -2.74 30.78
N VAL A 6 -38.71 -1.54 31.15
CA VAL A 6 -38.34 -0.31 30.44
C VAL A 6 -36.84 -0.01 30.56
N ILE A 7 -36.23 -0.27 31.72
CA ILE A 7 -34.79 -0.10 31.93
C ILE A 7 -33.97 -1.09 31.10
N LEU A 8 -34.43 -2.34 30.99
CA LEU A 8 -33.79 -3.36 30.17
C LEU A 8 -33.84 -2.99 28.67
N ILE A 9 -34.99 -2.50 28.19
CA ILE A 9 -35.16 -2.07 26.80
C ILE A 9 -34.26 -0.86 26.49
N LEU A 10 -34.15 0.09 27.43
CA LEU A 10 -33.29 1.26 27.28
C LEU A 10 -31.80 0.86 27.23
N ALA A 11 -31.38 -0.10 28.05
CA ALA A 11 -30.01 -0.60 28.06
C ALA A 11 -29.64 -1.35 26.76
N VAL A 12 -30.57 -2.15 26.22
CA VAL A 12 -30.39 -2.83 24.93
C VAL A 12 -30.34 -1.83 23.77
N ALA A 13 -31.15 -0.77 23.81
CA ALA A 13 -31.09 0.30 22.82
C ALA A 13 -29.76 1.08 22.86
N LEU A 14 -29.21 1.33 24.05
CA LEU A 14 -27.90 1.97 24.22
C LEU A 14 -26.73 1.10 23.72
N LEU A 15 -26.81 -0.22 23.91
CA LEU A 15 -25.81 -1.15 23.40
C LEU A 15 -25.89 -1.29 21.86
N ALA A 16 -27.09 -1.24 21.28
CA ALA A 16 -27.27 -1.28 19.82
C ALA A 16 -26.71 -0.05 19.11
N LEU A 17 -26.69 1.12 19.79
CA LEU A 17 -26.10 2.35 19.23
C LEU A 17 -24.56 2.35 19.29
N GLY A 18 -23.93 1.54 20.14
CA GLY A 18 -22.47 1.51 20.35
C GLY A 18 -21.67 0.69 19.33
N TRP A 19 -22.32 -0.04 18.42
CA TRP A 19 -21.65 -0.92 17.44
C TRP A 19 -21.43 -0.29 16.06
N GLN A 20 -21.60 1.03 15.93
CA GLN A 20 -21.40 1.69 14.63
C GLN A 20 -19.91 1.96 14.40
N SER A 21 -19.35 1.28 13.40
CA SER A 21 -18.00 1.51 12.89
C SER A 21 -17.89 2.94 12.33
N THR A 22 -17.24 3.85 13.05
CA THR A 22 -16.97 5.21 12.56
C THR A 22 -15.73 5.21 11.66
N SER A 23 -15.96 5.31 10.35
CA SER A 23 -14.90 5.57 9.37
C SER A 23 -14.60 7.07 9.33
N ALA A 24 -13.68 7.53 10.19
CA ALA A 24 -13.29 8.94 10.31
C ALA A 24 -12.28 9.43 9.25
N GLN A 25 -11.76 8.54 8.41
CA GLN A 25 -10.76 8.89 7.39
C GLN A 25 -11.39 8.96 6.00
N VAL A 26 -11.12 10.07 5.31
CA VAL A 26 -11.51 10.29 3.91
C VAL A 26 -10.53 9.49 3.03
N LEU A 27 -10.98 8.36 2.46
CA LEU A 27 -10.23 7.60 1.44
C LEU A 27 -10.33 8.21 0.03
N ALA A 28 -10.71 9.49 -0.09
CA ALA A 28 -10.79 10.15 -1.38
C ALA A 28 -9.39 10.26 -2.00
N PRO A 29 -9.26 10.16 -3.34
CA PRO A 29 -8.01 10.47 -4.00
C PRO A 29 -7.57 11.88 -3.58
N THR A 30 -6.30 12.00 -3.21
CA THR A 30 -5.72 13.27 -2.74
C THR A 30 -6.08 14.39 -3.69
N PRO A 31 -6.51 15.57 -3.19
CA PRO A 31 -6.72 16.75 -4.02
C PRO A 31 -5.49 16.99 -4.91
N ARG A 32 -5.71 17.38 -6.16
CA ARG A 32 -4.63 17.63 -7.12
C ARG A 32 -3.76 18.78 -6.62
N ASP A 33 -2.56 18.46 -6.17
CA ASP A 33 -1.61 19.42 -5.60
C ASP A 33 -0.84 20.09 -6.75
N GLY A 34 -1.40 21.19 -7.28
CA GLY A 34 -0.75 22.04 -8.29
C GLY A 34 -1.61 22.42 -9.51
N VAL A 35 -1.08 23.33 -10.34
CA VAL A 35 -1.73 23.80 -11.58
C VAL A 35 -1.61 22.78 -12.71
N TYR A 36 -0.54 21.98 -12.73
CA TYR A 36 -0.28 20.94 -13.74
C TYR A 36 0.36 19.69 -13.12
N ASP A 37 0.19 18.54 -13.77
CA ASP A 37 0.80 17.28 -13.34
C ASP A 37 2.24 17.20 -13.84
N LYS A 38 3.20 17.03 -12.93
CA LYS A 38 4.63 16.97 -13.26
C LYS A 38 5.04 15.59 -13.77
N ILE A 39 4.73 15.28 -15.03
CA ILE A 39 5.15 14.04 -15.69
C ILE A 39 6.59 14.22 -16.20
N HIS A 40 7.57 13.62 -15.53
CA HIS A 40 8.99 13.77 -15.89
C HIS A 40 9.41 12.90 -17.08
N TYR A 41 8.73 11.78 -17.33
CA TYR A 41 9.11 10.80 -18.38
C TYR A 41 7.87 10.15 -19.02
N PRO A 42 7.17 10.82 -19.94
CA PRO A 42 5.92 10.30 -20.49
C PRO A 42 6.06 9.02 -21.32
N ASN A 43 7.22 8.76 -21.93
CA ASN A 43 7.41 7.67 -22.91
C ASN A 43 8.51 6.66 -22.51
N ARG A 44 8.72 6.40 -21.22
CA ARG A 44 9.76 5.45 -20.80
C ARG A 44 9.29 4.02 -21.03
N ARG A 45 9.66 3.44 -22.18
CA ARG A 45 9.47 2.01 -22.45
C ARG A 45 10.62 1.17 -21.88
N VAL A 46 10.31 -0.01 -21.38
CA VAL A 46 11.33 -1.00 -21.00
C VAL A 46 12.03 -1.47 -22.28
N VAL A 47 13.36 -1.38 -22.30
CA VAL A 47 14.16 -1.95 -23.40
C VAL A 47 14.26 -3.45 -23.15
N PRO A 48 13.84 -4.31 -24.10
CA PRO A 48 13.98 -5.75 -23.92
C PRO A 48 15.45 -6.13 -23.82
N TYR A 49 15.75 -7.12 -22.99
CA TYR A 49 17.11 -7.66 -22.90
C TYR A 49 17.52 -8.28 -24.24
N SER A 50 18.79 -8.12 -24.62
CA SER A 50 19.35 -8.82 -25.77
C SER A 50 19.42 -10.31 -25.49
N PHE A 51 19.29 -11.13 -26.54
CA PHE A 51 19.56 -12.55 -26.45
C PHE A 51 21.02 -12.76 -26.03
N LEU A 52 21.23 -13.50 -24.94
CA LEU A 52 22.54 -13.87 -24.43
C LEU A 52 22.71 -15.38 -24.57
N ARG A 53 23.78 -15.82 -25.24
CA ARG A 53 24.13 -17.23 -25.33
C ARG A 53 24.80 -17.69 -24.05
N GLU A 54 24.54 -18.92 -23.62
CA GLU A 54 25.15 -19.51 -22.41
C GLU A 54 26.69 -19.47 -22.44
N ALA A 55 27.30 -19.69 -23.61
CA ALA A 55 28.76 -19.67 -23.78
C ALA A 55 29.42 -18.30 -23.57
N ASP A 56 28.65 -17.21 -23.66
CA ASP A 56 29.17 -15.84 -23.51
C ASP A 56 29.18 -15.38 -22.04
N VAL A 57 28.65 -16.20 -21.12
CA VAL A 57 28.56 -15.89 -19.68
C VAL A 57 29.87 -16.26 -18.99
N MET A 58 30.72 -15.26 -18.73
CA MET A 58 32.03 -15.46 -18.10
C MET A 58 31.95 -15.90 -16.63
N PHE A 59 30.95 -15.42 -15.88
CA PHE A 59 30.70 -15.86 -14.50
C PHE A 59 29.24 -15.61 -14.10
N ALA A 60 28.70 -16.46 -13.23
CA ALA A 60 27.39 -16.28 -12.63
C ALA A 60 27.52 -16.36 -11.10
N ARG A 61 26.99 -15.36 -10.39
CA ARG A 61 26.95 -15.35 -8.92
C ARG A 61 25.52 -15.10 -8.44
N ARG A 62 25.00 -16.02 -7.63
CA ARG A 62 23.75 -15.82 -6.89
C ARG A 62 24.07 -15.34 -5.48
N VAL A 63 23.49 -14.23 -5.06
CA VAL A 63 23.65 -13.70 -3.69
C VAL A 63 22.29 -13.65 -3.02
N TRP A 64 22.15 -14.35 -1.89
CA TRP A 64 20.95 -14.29 -1.06
C TRP A 64 21.14 -13.20 -0.02
N ARG A 65 20.22 -12.23 0.03
CA ARG A 65 20.22 -11.17 1.04
C ARG A 65 18.84 -11.07 1.66
N LYS A 66 18.80 -10.97 2.99
CA LYS A 66 17.59 -10.67 3.76
C LYS A 66 17.78 -9.30 4.40
N ILE A 67 16.78 -8.44 4.26
CA ILE A 67 16.72 -7.15 4.94
C ILE A 67 15.68 -7.29 6.04
N ASP A 68 16.06 -7.09 7.30
CA ASP A 68 15.10 -7.04 8.40
C ASP A 68 14.49 -5.64 8.50
N LEU A 69 13.21 -5.54 8.16
CA LEU A 69 12.48 -4.29 8.17
C LEU A 69 12.09 -3.80 9.58
N ARG A 70 12.31 -4.63 10.61
CA ARG A 70 12.04 -4.26 12.01
C ARG A 70 13.12 -3.34 12.57
N GLU A 71 14.30 -3.32 11.97
CA GLU A 71 15.38 -2.43 12.36
C GLU A 71 15.04 -0.97 12.08
N LYS A 72 15.44 -0.06 12.98
CA LYS A 72 15.14 1.37 12.90
C LYS A 72 15.58 1.99 11.56
N ILE A 73 16.74 1.58 11.05
CA ILE A 73 17.28 2.08 9.78
C ILE A 73 16.41 1.70 8.57
N ASN A 74 15.68 0.59 8.64
CA ASN A 74 14.89 0.05 7.54
C ASN A 74 13.39 0.41 7.64
N GLN A 75 12.96 1.07 8.72
CA GLN A 75 11.57 1.49 8.91
C GLN A 75 10.99 2.33 7.75
N PRO A 76 11.76 3.22 7.07
CA PRO A 76 11.25 3.93 5.90
C PRO A 76 10.82 3.01 4.75
N LEU A 77 11.37 1.79 4.66
CA LEU A 77 11.01 0.82 3.63
C LEU A 77 9.74 0.04 3.99
N TYR A 78 9.45 -0.11 5.29
CA TYR A 78 8.33 -0.87 5.82
C TYR A 78 7.02 -0.08 5.86
N TYR A 79 7.11 1.18 6.31
CA TYR A 79 5.95 2.03 6.49
C TYR A 79 5.66 2.85 5.23
N PRO A 80 4.38 3.20 4.97
CA PRO A 80 3.21 2.89 5.79
C PRO A 80 2.66 1.47 5.55
N THR A 81 2.07 0.87 6.60
CA THR A 81 1.45 -0.47 6.51
C THR A 81 0.18 -0.48 5.66
N VAL A 82 -0.53 0.65 5.67
CA VAL A 82 -1.67 0.92 4.80
C VAL A 82 -1.28 2.11 3.92
N PRO A 83 -1.31 1.99 2.58
CA PRO A 83 -1.03 3.11 1.69
C PRO A 83 -1.92 4.31 2.03
N THR A 84 -1.34 5.51 2.16
CA THR A 84 -2.08 6.72 2.50
C THR A 84 -1.47 7.91 1.79
N ASN A 85 -2.28 8.76 1.18
CA ASN A 85 -1.88 10.05 0.58
C ASN A 85 -0.55 10.01 -0.18
N GLN A 86 -0.51 9.31 -1.31
CA GLN A 86 0.67 9.13 -2.18
C GLN A 86 1.91 8.50 -1.51
N ARG A 87 1.84 8.12 -0.23
CA ARG A 87 2.89 7.39 0.47
C ARG A 87 2.60 5.90 0.42
N LYS A 88 3.58 5.17 -0.08
CA LYS A 88 3.54 3.72 -0.25
C LYS A 88 4.84 3.13 0.31
N ASN A 89 4.75 1.94 0.89
CA ASN A 89 5.94 1.22 1.31
C ASN A 89 6.67 0.65 0.08
N LEU A 90 7.91 0.21 0.23
CA LEU A 90 8.72 -0.25 -0.90
C LEU A 90 8.05 -1.42 -1.65
N ILE A 91 7.48 -2.38 -0.92
CA ILE A 91 6.90 -3.59 -1.51
C ILE A 91 5.66 -3.26 -2.34
N THR A 92 4.78 -2.39 -1.87
CA THR A 92 3.60 -1.97 -2.64
C THR A 92 4.00 -1.24 -3.91
N VAL A 93 5.01 -0.37 -3.86
CA VAL A 93 5.53 0.28 -5.08
C VAL A 93 6.07 -0.73 -6.09
N LEU A 94 6.86 -1.72 -5.63
CA LEU A 94 7.40 -2.76 -6.49
C LEU A 94 6.30 -3.64 -7.08
N MET A 95 5.32 -4.04 -6.27
CA MET A 95 4.19 -4.85 -6.73
C MET A 95 3.33 -4.08 -7.73
N ASP A 96 3.04 -2.81 -7.47
CA ASP A 96 2.29 -1.95 -8.40
C ASP A 96 3.03 -1.83 -9.73
N ALA A 97 4.35 -1.61 -9.71
CA ALA A 97 5.16 -1.54 -10.91
C ALA A 97 5.13 -2.87 -11.68
N LEU A 98 5.29 -4.00 -11.00
CA LEU A 98 5.25 -5.32 -11.65
C LEU A 98 3.88 -5.64 -12.26
N LEU A 99 2.79 -5.32 -11.56
CA LEU A 99 1.43 -5.60 -12.03
C LEU A 99 0.97 -4.62 -13.12
N THR A 100 1.45 -3.38 -13.08
CA THR A 100 1.03 -2.33 -14.02
C THR A 100 1.93 -2.26 -15.26
N GLU A 101 3.24 -2.50 -15.12
CA GLU A 101 4.21 -2.38 -16.23
C GLU A 101 4.45 -3.69 -17.00
N GLN A 102 3.89 -4.82 -16.57
CA GLN A 102 3.89 -6.06 -17.39
C GLN A 102 2.82 -6.08 -18.48
N SER A 103 1.94 -5.07 -18.53
CA SER A 103 1.04 -4.84 -19.66
C SER A 103 0.95 -3.35 -19.99
N ILE A 104 1.77 -2.89 -20.93
CA ILE A 104 1.42 -1.75 -21.79
C ILE A 104 1.69 -2.17 -23.22
#